data_AF-A0A7C5MI63-F1
#
_entry.id   AF-A0A7C5MI63-F1
#
_cell.length_a   1.000
_cell.length_b   1.000
_cell.length_c   1.000
_cell.angle_alpha   90.00
_cell.angle_beta   90.00
_cell.angle_gamma   90.00
#
_symmetry.space_group_name_H-M   'P 1'
#
loop_
_entity.id
_entity.type
_entity.pdbx_description
1 polymer ?
#
loop_
_entity_poly.entity_id
_entity_poly.type
_entity_poly.pdbx_seq_one_letter_code
_entity_poly.pdbx_strand_id
1 'polypeptide(L)'
;MGAKRVMHMKKILAVAAVAVVVALSWAVYQRGKRLKEAPFVKVARETVVSAVTTNGRVEPLEWAAVSAERAGVLERVHVERGSKVQRGDLLAEVDRAAARAEVEAAEARVAQARTELEVISAGGPAAELAEIQGELSRLAIELEAA
;
A
#
# COMPACT_ATOMS: atom_id res chain seq x y z
N MET A 1 -37.27 -105.01 -34.77
CA MET A 1 -38.09 -103.79 -34.54
C MET A 1 -37.19 -102.63 -34.04
N GLY A 2 -36.38 -102.00 -34.90
CA GLY A 2 -35.30 -101.10 -34.42
C GLY A 2 -35.29 -99.66 -34.94
N ALA A 3 -36.05 -99.32 -35.99
CA ALA A 3 -35.81 -98.07 -36.72
C ALA A 3 -36.75 -96.88 -36.39
N LYS A 4 -37.90 -97.09 -35.75
CA LYS A 4 -38.90 -96.02 -35.51
C LYS A 4 -38.65 -95.15 -34.26
N ARG A 5 -38.02 -95.68 -33.20
CA ARG A 5 -37.75 -94.94 -31.94
C ARG A 5 -36.65 -93.88 -32.09
N VAL A 6 -35.59 -94.21 -32.84
CA VAL A 6 -34.47 -93.28 -33.07
C VAL A 6 -34.92 -92.04 -33.84
N MET A 7 -35.86 -92.18 -34.76
CA MET A 7 -36.39 -91.08 -35.56
C MET A 7 -37.28 -90.10 -34.77
N HIS A 8 -37.94 -90.56 -33.69
CA HIS A 8 -38.69 -89.67 -32.78
C HIS A 8 -37.79 -89.03 -31.73
N MET A 9 -36.76 -89.73 -31.24
CA MET A 9 -35.75 -89.17 -30.34
C MET A 9 -34.96 -88.03 -31.00
N LYS A 10 -34.59 -88.17 -32.28
CA LYS A 10 -33.93 -87.09 -33.06
C LYS A 10 -34.82 -85.85 -33.22
N LYS A 11 -36.15 -86.03 -33.36
CA LYS A 11 -37.12 -84.92 -33.44
C LYS A 11 -37.30 -84.21 -32.09
N ILE A 12 -37.36 -84.95 -30.99
CA ILE A 12 -37.42 -84.36 -29.64
C ILE A 12 -36.13 -83.59 -29.33
N LEU A 13 -34.98 -84.13 -29.71
CA LEU A 13 -33.69 -83.44 -29.57
C LEU A 13 -33.63 -82.16 -30.42
N ALA A 14 -34.18 -82.18 -31.64
CA ALA A 14 -34.26 -81.01 -32.51
C ALA A 14 -35.19 -79.93 -31.94
N VAL A 15 -36.36 -80.31 -31.41
CA VAL A 15 -37.28 -79.35 -30.78
C VAL A 15 -36.68 -78.76 -29.50
N ALA A 16 -35.99 -79.57 -28.69
CA ALA A 16 -35.26 -79.09 -27.52
C ALA A 16 -34.14 -78.12 -27.91
N ALA A 17 -33.39 -78.41 -28.97
CA ALA A 17 -32.36 -77.51 -29.48
C ALA A 17 -32.95 -76.16 -29.94
N VAL A 18 -34.08 -76.18 -30.67
CA VAL A 18 -34.77 -74.95 -31.08
C VAL A 18 -35.28 -74.17 -29.87
N ALA A 19 -35.86 -74.83 -28.88
CA ALA A 19 -36.33 -74.18 -27.65
C ALA A 19 -35.17 -73.51 -26.87
N VAL A 20 -34.01 -74.16 -26.81
CA VAL A 20 -32.79 -73.60 -26.20
C VAL A 20 -32.30 -72.38 -26.98
N VAL A 21 -32.28 -72.44 -28.32
CA VAL A 21 -31.87 -71.30 -29.17
C VAL A 21 -32.83 -70.12 -28.99
N VAL A 22 -34.14 -70.36 -28.91
CA VAL A 22 -35.14 -69.31 -28.66
C VAL A 22 -34.99 -68.72 -27.27
N ALA A 23 -34.81 -69.55 -26.24
CA ALA A 23 -34.60 -69.09 -24.86
C ALA A 23 -33.30 -68.26 -24.72
N LEU A 24 -32.22 -68.69 -25.37
CA LEU A 24 -30.95 -67.96 -25.40
C LEU A 24 -31.09 -66.63 -26.15
N SER A 25 -31.76 -66.63 -27.30
CA SER A 25 -32.03 -65.42 -28.09
C SER A 25 -32.87 -64.42 -27.29
N TRP A 26 -33.90 -64.90 -26.59
CA TRP A 26 -34.73 -64.08 -25.71
C TRP A 26 -33.94 -63.51 -24.52
N ALA A 27 -33.09 -64.31 -23.89
CA ALA A 27 -32.25 -63.88 -22.77
C ALA A 27 -31.22 -62.81 -23.18
N VAL A 28 -30.63 -62.94 -24.37
CA VAL A 28 -29.71 -61.94 -24.94
C VAL A 28 -30.46 -60.65 -25.28
N TYR A 29 -31.65 -60.75 -25.86
CA TYR A 29 -32.48 -59.59 -26.20
C TYR A 29 -32.93 -58.80 -24.96
N GLN A 30 -33.28 -59.49 -23.87
CA GLN A 30 -33.63 -58.86 -22.58
C GLN A 30 -32.43 -58.17 -21.91
N ARG A 31 -31.20 -58.69 -22.09
CA ARG A 31 -29.97 -58.06 -21.56
C ARG A 31 -29.66 -56.72 -22.23
N GLY A 32 -29.97 -56.57 -23.51
CA GLY A 32 -29.76 -55.32 -24.26
C GLY A 32 -30.70 -54.17 -23.84
N LYS A 33 -31.83 -54.46 -23.19
CA LYS A 33 -32.82 -53.47 -22.73
C LYS A 33 -32.57 -52.92 -21.33
N ARG A 34 -31.54 -53.40 -20.61
CA ARG A 34 -31.09 -52.74 -19.37
C ARG A 34 -30.38 -51.45 -19.75
N LEU A 35 -31.19 -50.41 -19.96
CA LEU A 35 -30.73 -49.05 -20.20
C LEU A 35 -29.75 -48.71 -19.07
N LYS A 36 -28.49 -48.47 -19.43
CA LYS A 36 -27.47 -47.99 -18.50
C LYS A 36 -27.96 -46.63 -17.99
N GLU A 37 -28.45 -46.58 -16.76
CA GLU A 37 -28.82 -45.34 -16.10
C GLU A 37 -27.58 -44.46 -16.04
N ALA A 38 -27.61 -43.35 -16.78
CA ALA A 38 -26.54 -42.37 -16.75
C ALA A 38 -26.65 -41.59 -15.44
N PRO A 39 -25.55 -41.36 -14.72
CA PRO A 39 -25.59 -40.54 -13.51
C PRO A 39 -25.93 -39.09 -13.87
N PHE A 40 -26.96 -38.54 -13.21
CA PHE A 40 -27.33 -37.14 -13.33
C PHE A 40 -26.83 -36.35 -12.12
N VAL A 41 -26.32 -35.14 -12.36
CA VAL A 41 -25.96 -34.17 -11.32
C VAL A 41 -26.90 -32.97 -11.43
N LYS A 42 -27.44 -32.52 -10.30
CA LYS A 42 -28.22 -31.28 -10.23
C LYS A 42 -27.27 -30.08 -10.28
N VAL A 43 -27.48 -29.19 -11.24
CA VAL A 43 -26.75 -27.93 -11.32
C VAL A 43 -27.42 -26.86 -10.46
N ALA A 44 -26.63 -26.15 -9.66
CA ALA A 44 -27.06 -25.00 -8.88
C ALA A 44 -26.39 -23.74 -9.43
N ARG A 45 -27.08 -22.61 -9.36
CA ARG A 45 -26.48 -21.31 -9.68
C ARG A 45 -25.70 -20.82 -8.47
N GLU A 46 -24.40 -20.67 -8.66
CA GLU A 46 -23.50 -20.07 -7.68
C GLU A 46 -22.69 -18.97 -8.35
N THR A 47 -22.35 -17.95 -7.59
CA THR A 47 -21.55 -16.83 -8.09
C THR A 47 -20.09 -17.25 -8.17
N VAL A 48 -19.58 -17.42 -9.40
CA VAL A 48 -18.17 -17.71 -9.63
C VAL A 48 -17.38 -16.41 -9.57
N VAL A 49 -16.52 -16.27 -8.56
CA VAL A 49 -15.59 -15.14 -8.44
C VAL A 49 -14.27 -15.53 -9.07
N SER A 50 -13.87 -14.83 -10.14
CA SER A 50 -12.54 -14.95 -10.74
C SER A 50 -11.67 -13.82 -10.21
N ALA A 51 -10.76 -14.12 -9.28
CA ALA A 51 -9.82 -13.18 -8.72
C ALA A 51 -8.41 -13.47 -9.23
N VAL A 52 -7.74 -12.45 -9.77
CA VAL A 52 -6.32 -12.53 -10.14
C VAL A 52 -5.52 -11.92 -8.99
N THR A 53 -4.73 -12.74 -8.31
CA THR A 53 -3.84 -12.26 -7.24
C THR A 53 -2.64 -11.58 -7.87
N THR A 54 -2.49 -10.28 -7.60
CA THR A 54 -1.32 -9.50 -8.01
C THR A 54 -0.54 -9.04 -6.78
N ASN A 55 0.77 -8.90 -6.92
CA ASN A 55 1.63 -8.30 -5.91
C ASN A 55 1.69 -6.79 -6.10
N GLY A 56 1.29 -6.04 -5.07
CA GLY A 56 1.50 -4.60 -4.99
C GLY A 56 2.64 -4.25 -4.03
N ARG A 57 3.29 -3.10 -4.23
CA ARG A 57 4.21 -2.52 -3.26
C ARG A 57 3.52 -1.37 -2.54
N VAL A 58 3.62 -1.34 -1.22
CA VAL A 58 3.13 -0.23 -0.41
C VAL A 58 4.24 0.82 -0.31
N GLU A 59 3.90 2.07 -0.59
CA GLU A 59 4.79 3.22 -0.43
C GLU A 59 4.17 4.24 0.53
N PRO A 60 4.99 5.04 1.24
CA PRO A 60 4.49 6.15 2.03
C PRO A 60 3.73 7.15 1.14
N LEU A 61 2.63 7.69 1.64
CA LEU A 61 1.90 8.75 0.94
C LEU A 61 2.76 10.02 0.81
N GLU A 62 3.51 10.34 1.88
CA GLU A 62 4.42 11.47 1.93
C GLU A 62 5.77 11.01 2.49
N TRP A 63 6.85 11.46 1.87
CA TRP A 63 8.21 11.27 2.33
C TRP A 63 8.91 12.63 2.37
N ALA A 64 9.47 12.99 3.52
CA ALA A 64 10.17 14.24 3.72
C ALA A 64 11.58 13.96 4.24
N ALA A 65 12.58 14.47 3.52
CA ALA A 65 13.95 14.54 4.01
C ALA A 65 14.09 15.79 4.87
N VAL A 66 14.55 15.63 6.12
CA VAL A 66 14.80 16.74 7.04
C VAL A 66 16.28 17.08 7.01
N SER A 67 16.57 18.36 6.77
CA SER A 67 17.92 18.91 6.79
C SER A 67 17.94 20.18 7.64
N ALA A 68 19.08 20.48 8.26
CA ALA A 68 19.27 21.75 8.94
C ALA A 68 19.29 22.91 7.93
N GLU A 69 18.73 24.05 8.30
CA GLU A 69 18.69 25.25 7.45
C GLU A 69 20.08 25.89 7.29
N ARG A 70 20.87 25.92 8.37
CA ARG A 70 22.27 26.37 8.36
C ARG A 70 23.20 25.18 8.60
N ALA A 71 24.36 25.22 7.95
CA ALA A 71 25.44 24.29 8.23
C ALA A 71 26.03 24.57 9.62
N GLY A 72 26.26 23.53 10.41
CA GLY A 72 26.86 23.65 11.73
C GLY A 72 27.20 22.28 12.32
N VAL A 73 27.84 22.29 13.48
CA VAL A 73 28.20 21.06 14.20
C VAL A 73 27.00 20.57 14.98
N LEU A 74 26.71 19.28 14.90
CA LEU A 74 25.61 18.67 15.66
C LEU A 74 25.97 18.61 17.15
N GLU A 75 25.16 19.23 18.00
CA GLU A 75 25.36 19.24 19.45
C GLU A 75 24.63 18.06 20.11
N ARG A 76 23.38 17.82 19.73
CA ARG A 76 22.54 16.78 20.35
C ARG A 76 21.52 16.21 19.38
N VAL A 77 21.18 14.94 19.55
CA VAL A 77 20.08 14.28 18.83
C VAL A 77 19.10 13.75 19.86
N HIS A 78 17.81 14.06 19.68
CA HIS A 78 16.73 13.75 20.62
C HIS A 78 15.86 12.58 20.18
N VAL A 79 16.13 12.01 19.01
CA VAL A 79 15.33 10.93 18.41
C VAL A 79 16.19 9.74 18.04
N GLU A 80 15.58 8.57 18.10
CA GLU A 80 16.21 7.32 17.71
C GLU A 80 15.54 6.75 16.45
N ARG A 81 16.20 5.77 15.83
CA ARG A 81 15.67 5.13 14.64
C ARG A 81 14.37 4.39 14.96
N GLY A 82 13.29 4.76 14.30
CA GLY A 82 11.96 4.16 14.49
C GLY A 82 11.07 4.93 15.47
N SER A 83 11.58 6.01 16.08
CA SER A 83 10.75 6.91 16.90
C SER A 83 9.65 7.56 16.06
N LYS A 84 8.45 7.65 16.64
CA LYS A 84 7.35 8.43 16.06
C LYS A 84 7.53 9.89 16.47
N VAL A 85 7.40 10.79 15.52
CA VAL A 85 7.54 12.24 15.71
C VAL A 85 6.33 12.96 15.13
N GLN A 86 6.03 14.13 15.68
CA GLN A 86 4.95 15.01 15.26
C GLN A 86 5.53 16.33 14.73
N ARG A 87 4.67 17.11 14.08
CA ARG A 87 5.05 18.42 13.55
C ARG A 87 5.43 19.34 14.72
N GLY A 88 6.64 19.89 14.65
CA GLY A 88 7.18 20.81 15.65
C GLY A 88 8.08 20.15 16.69
N ASP A 89 8.25 18.82 16.64
CA ASP A 89 9.14 18.12 17.57
C ASP A 89 10.61 18.48 17.31
N LEU A 90 11.36 18.69 18.40
CA LEU A 90 12.80 18.92 18.34
C LEU A 90 13.52 17.60 18.07
N LEU A 91 14.07 17.46 16.86
CA LEU A 91 14.78 16.25 16.45
C LEU A 91 16.26 16.28 16.83
N ALA A 92 16.90 17.44 16.63
CA ALA A 92 18.32 17.64 16.89
C ALA A 92 18.64 19.12 17.15
N GLU A 93 19.73 19.34 17.87
CA GLU A 93 20.31 20.65 18.14
C GLU A 93 21.64 20.77 17.40
N VAL A 94 21.82 21.87 16.68
CA VAL A 94 23.06 22.27 16.02
C VAL A 94 23.67 23.41 16.83
N ASP A 95 25.00 23.45 16.93
CA ASP A 95 25.76 24.51 17.59
C ASP A 95 25.33 25.89 17.08
N ARG A 96 24.99 26.77 18.04
CA ARG A 96 24.45 28.11 17.79
C ARG A 96 25.43 29.22 18.14
N ALA A 97 26.68 28.92 18.49
CA ALA A 97 27.63 29.93 18.94
C ALA A 97 27.82 31.08 17.93
N ALA A 98 28.02 30.75 16.64
CA ALA A 98 28.17 31.75 15.58
C ALA A 98 26.88 32.56 15.36
N ALA A 99 25.72 31.88 15.29
CA ALA A 99 24.43 32.53 15.11
C ALA A 99 24.08 33.47 16.27
N ARG A 100 24.38 33.07 17.52
CA ARG A 100 24.19 33.93 18.70
C ARG A 100 25.06 35.18 18.64
N ALA A 101 26.33 35.02 18.28
CA ALA A 101 27.24 36.16 18.15
C ALA A 101 26.78 37.14 17.05
N GLU A 102 26.21 36.64 15.97
CA GLU A 102 25.65 37.46 14.88
C GLU A 102 24.42 38.26 15.34
N VAL A 103 23.48 37.62 16.03
CA VAL A 103 22.30 38.27 16.63
C VAL A 103 22.74 39.31 17.66
N GLU A 104 23.64 38.97 18.58
CA GLU A 104 24.16 39.91 19.59
C GLU A 104 24.82 41.13 18.95
N ALA A 105 25.58 40.94 17.86
CA ALA A 105 26.19 42.03 17.12
C ALA A 105 25.16 42.93 16.42
N ALA A 106 24.10 42.35 15.85
CA ALA A 106 23.00 43.09 15.22
C ALA A 106 22.18 43.87 16.26
N GLU A 107 21.86 43.25 17.41
CA GLU A 107 21.19 43.91 18.53
C GLU A 107 22.00 45.09 19.07
N ALA A 108 23.33 44.95 19.18
CA ALA A 108 24.21 46.03 19.60
C ALA A 108 24.19 47.22 18.62
N ARG A 109 24.16 46.97 17.30
CA ARG A 109 24.02 48.03 16.27
C ARG A 109 22.69 48.77 16.41
N VAL A 110 21.58 48.04 16.58
CA VAL A 110 20.26 48.64 16.80
C VAL A 110 20.23 49.45 18.09
N ALA A 111 20.81 48.94 19.18
CA ALA A 111 20.87 49.63 20.46
C ALA A 111 21.65 50.95 20.35
N GLN A 112 22.80 50.93 19.66
CA GLN A 112 23.59 52.14 19.41
C GLN A 112 22.78 53.19 18.62
N ALA A 113 22.15 52.80 17.51
CA ALA A 113 21.34 53.70 16.69
C ALA A 113 20.11 54.25 17.45
N ARG A 114 19.52 53.45 18.36
CA ARG A 114 18.45 53.93 19.25
C ARG A 114 18.93 54.98 20.24
N THR A 115 20.09 54.77 20.86
CA THR A 115 20.68 55.75 21.76
C THR A 115 20.99 57.05 21.04
N GLU A 116 21.50 56.97 19.81
CA GLU A 116 21.79 58.15 19.00
C GLU A 116 20.50 58.87 18.56
N LEU A 117 19.44 58.14 18.19
CA LEU A 117 18.12 58.72 17.95
C LEU A 117 17.60 59.44 19.20
N GLU A 118 17.76 58.87 20.39
CA GLU A 118 17.33 59.49 21.65
C GLU A 118 18.02 60.83 21.86
N VAL A 119 19.34 60.88 21.66
CA VAL A 119 20.14 62.11 21.75
C VAL A 119 19.69 63.16 20.74
N ILE A 120 19.45 62.78 19.48
CA ILE A 120 19.04 63.71 18.42
C ILE A 120 17.59 64.15 18.62
N SER A 121 16.71 63.28 19.13
CA SER A 121 15.30 63.61 19.37
C SER A 121 15.10 64.70 20.44
N ALA A 122 16.09 64.91 21.30
CA ALA A 122 16.06 65.93 22.35
C ALA A 122 16.30 67.37 21.84
N GLY A 123 16.65 67.58 20.57
CA GLY A 123 16.82 68.95 20.04
C GLY A 123 17.41 69.08 18.62
N GLY A 124 17.53 67.99 17.87
CA GLY A 124 18.20 67.95 16.57
C GLY A 124 17.32 68.41 15.39
N PRO A 125 17.93 68.74 14.24
CA PRO A 125 17.23 69.09 13.00
C PRO A 125 16.39 67.93 12.44
N ALA A 126 15.25 68.25 11.81
CA ALA A 126 14.36 67.24 11.23
C ALA A 126 15.01 66.35 10.15
N ALA A 127 16.02 66.86 9.45
CA ALA A 127 16.75 66.10 8.44
C ALA A 127 17.57 64.94 9.05
N GLU A 128 18.22 65.20 10.19
CA GLU A 128 19.06 64.23 10.90
C GLU A 128 18.20 63.13 11.55
N LEU A 129 17.02 63.50 12.06
CA LEU A 129 16.02 62.54 12.54
C LEU A 129 15.52 61.60 11.45
N ALA A 130 15.30 62.10 10.24
CA ALA A 130 14.87 61.27 9.11
C ALA A 130 15.97 60.29 8.67
N GLU A 131 17.24 60.72 8.72
CA GLU A 131 18.38 59.88 8.40
C GLU A 131 18.54 58.73 9.41
N ILE A 132 18.50 59.04 10.72
CA ILE A 132 18.67 58.02 11.75
C ILE A 132 17.48 57.06 11.86
N GLN A 133 16.26 57.53 11.57
CA GLN A 133 15.10 56.64 11.40
C GLN A 133 15.28 55.71 10.20
N GLY A 134 15.86 56.22 9.11
CA GLY A 134 16.26 55.43 7.96
C GLY A 134 17.27 54.35 8.34
N GLU A 135 18.31 54.71 9.09
CA GLU A 135 19.31 53.77 9.58
C GLU A 135 18.71 52.71 10.51
N LEU A 136 17.87 53.11 11.47
CA LEU A 136 17.15 52.19 12.36
C LEU A 136 16.30 51.18 11.60
N SER A 137 15.59 51.62 10.55
CA SER A 137 14.79 50.72 9.73
C SER A 137 15.65 49.69 8.98
N ARG A 138 16.84 50.08 8.51
CA ARG A 138 17.79 49.16 7.86
C ARG A 138 18.36 48.16 8.86
N LEU A 139 18.77 48.62 10.04
CA LEU A 139 19.30 47.77 11.10
C LEU A 139 18.24 46.82 11.66
N ALA A 140 16.96 47.21 11.68
CA ALA A 140 15.86 46.33 12.06
C ALA A 140 15.68 45.18 11.06
N ILE A 141 15.76 45.47 9.76
CA ILE A 141 15.71 44.44 8.70
C ILE A 141 16.93 43.51 8.81
N GLU A 142 18.11 44.05 9.10
CA GLU A 142 19.32 43.26 9.28
C GLU A 142 19.24 42.33 10.50
N LEU A 143 18.68 42.81 11.62
CA LEU A 143 18.44 42.00 12.81
C LEU A 143 17.43 40.88 12.56
N GLU A 144 16.37 41.14 11.79
CA GLU A 144 15.40 40.11 11.41
C GLU A 144 16.00 39.03 10.48
N ALA A 145 17.07 39.36 9.76
CA ALA A 145 17.75 38.44 8.86
C ALA A 145 18.85 37.59 9.53
N ALA A 146 19.31 37.98 10.73
CA ALA A 146 20.34 37.29 11.51
C ALA A 146 19.80 36.03 12.24
#